data_AF-A0A1H5GWY1-F1
#
_entry.id   AF-A0A1H5GWY1-F1
#
_cell.length_a   1.000
_cell.length_b   1.000
_cell.length_c   1.000
_cell.angle_alpha   90.00
_cell.angle_beta   90.00
_cell.angle_gamma   90.00
#
_symmetry.space_group_name_H-M   'P 1'
#
loop_
_entity.id
_entity.type
_entity.pdbx_description
1 polymer ?
#
loop_
_entity_poly.entity_id
_entity_poly.type
_entity_poly.pdbx_seq_one_letter_code
_entity_poly.pdbx_strand_id
1 'polypeptide(L)'
;MNGKVLNILIAIIAIIGIVLFVMVGMAEEASESLSSATSTIVDYSLTLLIAAVVISVVLSILSLLRNPEALKKTLLGLVVLGVLFAVSYFSSSDAAVIGTSNELLAPQGDTSKWSGTGLIFSYILLVVGGVFFVWDLLKGLIKA
;
A
#
# COMPACT_ATOMS: atom_id res chain seq x y z
N MET A 1 -26.76 -3.70 -9.64
CA MET A 1 -26.32 -4.91 -10.37
C MET A 1 -26.90 -6.11 -9.65
N ASN A 2 -27.74 -6.92 -10.30
CA ASN A 2 -28.29 -8.13 -9.64
C ASN A 2 -27.11 -9.05 -9.28
N GLY A 3 -27.05 -9.57 -8.04
CA GLY A 3 -25.94 -10.43 -7.58
C GLY A 3 -25.67 -11.63 -8.49
N LYS A 4 -26.68 -12.07 -9.24
CA LYS A 4 -26.58 -13.11 -10.27
C LYS A 4 -25.59 -12.76 -11.40
N VAL A 5 -25.54 -11.51 -11.87
CA VAL A 5 -24.64 -11.07 -12.95
C VAL A 5 -23.20 -11.02 -12.48
N LEU A 6 -22.96 -10.52 -11.26
CA LEU A 6 -21.63 -10.50 -10.66
C LEU A 6 -21.09 -11.93 -10.45
N ASN A 7 -21.92 -12.83 -9.94
CA ASN A 7 -21.53 -14.23 -9.74
C ASN A 7 -21.17 -14.93 -11.05
N ILE A 8 -21.91 -14.66 -12.13
CA ILE A 8 -21.59 -15.20 -13.47
C ILE A 8 -20.24 -14.67 -13.96
N LEU A 9 -19.96 -13.37 -13.80
CA LEU A 9 -18.68 -12.79 -14.20
C LEU A 9 -17.51 -13.41 -13.41
N ILE A 10 -17.65 -13.56 -12.10
CA ILE A 10 -16.64 -14.20 -11.25
C ILE A 10 -16.43 -15.65 -11.68
N ALA A 11 -17.50 -16.39 -11.97
CA ALA A 11 -17.42 -17.77 -12.43
C ALA A 11 -16.66 -17.88 -13.77
N ILE A 12 -16.88 -16.98 -14.73
CA ILE A 12 -16.17 -16.97 -16.01
C ILE A 12 -14.66 -16.74 -15.79
N ILE A 13 -14.30 -15.76 -14.97
CA ILE A 13 -12.91 -15.46 -14.63
C ILE A 13 -12.24 -16.69 -13.98
N ALA A 14 -12.92 -17.31 -13.02
CA ALA A 14 -12.41 -18.50 -12.35
C ALA A 14 -12.22 -19.68 -13.32
N ILE A 15 -13.18 -19.92 -14.22
CA ILE A 15 -13.10 -21.00 -15.22
C ILE A 15 -11.92 -20.78 -16.15
N ILE A 16 -11.70 -19.55 -16.64
CA ILE A 16 -10.56 -19.23 -17.51
C ILE A 16 -9.23 -19.49 -16.77
N GLY A 17 -9.12 -19.06 -15.51
CA GLY A 17 -7.94 -19.33 -14.69
C GLY A 17 -7.68 -20.83 -14.49
N ILE A 18 -8.73 -21.62 -14.23
CA ILE A 18 -8.62 -23.08 -14.09
C ILE A 18 -8.14 -23.72 -15.41
N VAL A 19 -8.69 -23.30 -16.55
CA VAL A 19 -8.28 -23.83 -17.86
C VAL A 19 -6.80 -23.53 -18.13
N LEU A 20 -6.36 -22.29 -17.91
CA LEU A 20 -4.95 -21.90 -18.08
C LEU A 20 -4.02 -22.67 -17.14
N PHE A 21 -4.45 -22.93 -15.91
CA PHE A 21 -3.68 -23.72 -14.95
C PHE A 21 -3.54 -25.19 -15.39
N VAL A 22 -4.63 -25.80 -15.87
CA VAL A 22 -4.60 -27.16 -16.43
C VAL A 22 -3.70 -27.22 -17.67
N MET A 23 -3.73 -26.21 -18.53
CA MET A 23 -2.85 -26.14 -19.72
C MET A 23 -1.36 -26.16 -19.33
N VAL A 24 -0.97 -25.47 -18.25
CA VAL A 24 0.41 -25.54 -17.73
C VAL A 24 0.72 -26.93 -17.19
N GLY A 25 -0.19 -27.55 -16.45
CA GLY A 25 0.00 -28.90 -15.91
C GLY A 25 0.04 -30.02 -16.94
N MET A 26 -0.48 -29.79 -18.15
CA MET A 26 -0.45 -30.74 -19.27
C MET A 26 0.72 -30.53 -20.23
N ALA A 27 1.49 -29.45 -20.08
CA ALA A 27 2.62 -29.16 -20.96
C ALA A 27 3.84 -30.02 -20.59
N GLU A 28 4.53 -30.57 -21.59
CA GLU A 28 5.75 -31.36 -21.37
C GLU A 28 6.88 -30.49 -20.84
N GLU A 29 7.67 -31.04 -19.91
CA GLU A 29 8.83 -30.36 -19.33
C GLU A 29 9.85 -29.98 -20.41
N ALA A 30 10.41 -28.77 -20.31
CA ALA A 30 11.40 -28.20 -21.25
C ALA A 30 10.93 -28.00 -22.70
N SER A 31 9.62 -27.99 -22.95
CA SER A 31 9.04 -27.66 -24.25
C SER A 31 8.72 -26.16 -24.40
N GLU A 32 8.65 -25.68 -25.64
CA GLU A 32 8.19 -24.31 -25.95
C GLU A 32 6.73 -24.09 -25.50
N SER A 33 5.92 -25.15 -25.44
CA SER A 33 4.53 -25.09 -24.99
C SER A 33 4.41 -24.85 -23.48
N LEU A 34 5.35 -25.33 -22.66
CA LEU A 34 5.38 -25.02 -21.22
C LEU A 34 5.69 -23.54 -20.97
N SER A 35 6.69 -22.99 -21.68
CA SER A 35 7.06 -21.57 -21.58
C SER A 35 5.89 -20.66 -21.97
N SER A 36 5.23 -20.97 -23.09
CA SER A 36 4.06 -20.23 -23.56
C SER A 36 2.86 -20.31 -22.61
N ALA A 37 2.53 -21.52 -22.12
CA ALA A 37 1.44 -21.71 -21.17
C ALA A 37 1.71 -20.97 -19.84
N THR A 38 2.95 -21.01 -19.35
CA THR A 38 3.35 -20.33 -18.11
C THR A 38 3.31 -18.81 -18.25
N SER A 39 3.79 -18.26 -19.36
CA SER A 39 3.65 -16.82 -19.63
C SER A 39 2.18 -16.42 -19.66
N THR A 40 1.34 -17.19 -20.34
CA THR A 40 -0.08 -16.88 -20.50
C THR A 40 -0.81 -16.84 -19.15
N ILE A 41 -0.55 -17.78 -18.23
CA ILE A 41 -1.17 -17.74 -16.89
C ILE A 41 -0.66 -16.57 -16.03
N VAL A 42 0.62 -16.23 -16.16
CA VAL A 42 1.23 -15.10 -15.45
C VAL A 42 0.65 -13.79 -15.95
N ASP A 43 0.58 -13.58 -17.26
CA ASP A 43 0.02 -12.38 -17.88
C ASP A 43 -1.47 -12.22 -17.56
N TYR A 44 -2.22 -13.31 -17.57
CA TYR A 44 -3.62 -13.32 -17.15
C TYR A 44 -3.78 -12.89 -15.68
N SER A 45 -2.97 -13.46 -14.78
CA SER A 45 -3.02 -13.15 -13.35
C SER A 45 -2.61 -11.70 -13.07
N LEU A 46 -1.57 -11.21 -13.75
CA LEU A 46 -1.09 -9.84 -13.64
C LEU A 46 -2.14 -8.86 -14.15
N THR A 47 -2.77 -9.17 -15.29
CA THR A 47 -3.87 -8.37 -15.84
C THR A 47 -5.06 -8.29 -14.88
N LEU A 48 -5.47 -9.41 -14.29
CA LEU A 48 -6.54 -9.42 -13.28
C LEU A 48 -6.16 -8.64 -12.02
N LEU A 49 -4.91 -8.76 -11.57
CA LEU A 49 -4.41 -8.03 -10.41
C LEU A 49 -4.45 -6.51 -10.68
N ILE A 50 -3.93 -6.06 -11.82
CA ILE A 50 -3.99 -4.66 -12.22
C ILE A 50 -5.45 -4.20 -12.31
N ALA A 51 -6.32 -4.97 -12.96
CA ALA A 51 -7.73 -4.62 -13.07
C ALA A 51 -8.40 -4.50 -11.69
N ALA A 52 -8.13 -5.43 -10.77
CA ALA A 52 -8.66 -5.39 -9.41
C ALA A 52 -8.17 -4.17 -8.63
N VAL A 53 -6.87 -3.85 -8.71
CA VAL A 53 -6.29 -2.65 -8.08
C VAL A 53 -6.93 -1.40 -8.64
N VAL A 54 -7.01 -1.27 -9.97
CA VAL A 54 -7.60 -0.11 -10.64
C VAL A 54 -9.06 0.05 -10.24
N ILE A 55 -9.86 -1.02 -10.33
CA ILE A 55 -11.28 -0.98 -9.96
C ILE A 55 -11.44 -0.61 -8.49
N SER A 56 -10.64 -1.20 -7.60
CA SER A 56 -10.67 -0.91 -6.17
C SER A 56 -10.37 0.56 -5.89
N VAL A 57 -9.30 1.10 -6.48
CA VAL A 57 -8.92 2.52 -6.32
C VAL A 57 -9.99 3.44 -6.89
N VAL A 58 -10.48 3.18 -8.10
CA VAL A 58 -11.50 4.00 -8.76
C VAL A 58 -12.81 3.99 -7.97
N LEU A 59 -13.28 2.82 -7.54
CA LEU A 59 -14.48 2.70 -6.72
C LEU A 59 -14.30 3.36 -5.35
N SER A 60 -13.13 3.21 -4.73
CA SER A 60 -12.80 3.87 -3.46
C SER A 60 -12.90 5.39 -3.60
N ILE A 61 -12.22 5.98 -4.60
CA ILE A 61 -12.28 7.42 -4.87
C ILE A 61 -13.71 7.86 -5.21
N LEU A 62 -14.41 7.15 -6.10
CA LEU A 62 -15.78 7.48 -6.49
C LEU A 62 -16.74 7.40 -5.30
N SER A 63 -16.54 6.43 -4.40
CA SER A 63 -17.33 6.29 -3.17
C SER A 63 -17.08 7.46 -2.21
N LEU A 64 -15.84 7.93 -2.09
CA LEU A 64 -15.51 9.12 -1.29
C LEU A 64 -16.17 10.36 -1.89
N LEU A 65 -16.07 10.58 -3.19
CA LEU A 65 -16.67 11.74 -3.87
C LEU A 65 -18.21 11.78 -3.74
N ARG A 66 -18.85 10.62 -3.74
CA ARG A 66 -20.31 10.51 -3.56
C ARG A 66 -20.76 10.62 -2.10
N ASN A 67 -19.86 10.43 -1.15
CA ASN A 67 -20.15 10.50 0.28
C ASN A 67 -19.43 11.70 0.92
N PRO A 68 -20.05 12.89 0.95
CA PRO A 68 -19.40 14.12 1.40
C PRO A 68 -18.94 14.06 2.87
N GLU A 69 -19.62 13.28 3.72
CA GLU A 69 -19.19 13.06 5.10
C GLU A 69 -17.88 12.26 5.19
N ALA A 70 -17.78 11.17 4.43
CA ALA A 70 -16.57 10.36 4.37
C ALA A 70 -15.42 11.16 3.78
N LEU A 71 -15.67 11.90 2.70
CA LEU A 71 -14.67 12.77 2.06
C LEU A 71 -14.10 13.79 3.04
N LYS A 72 -14.96 14.48 3.81
CA LYS A 72 -14.51 15.46 4.81
C LYS A 72 -13.63 14.82 5.88
N LYS A 73 -13.99 13.64 6.38
CA LYS A 73 -13.18 12.90 7.38
C LYS A 73 -11.83 12.48 6.80
N THR A 74 -11.82 11.93 5.60
CA THR A 74 -10.59 11.55 4.90
C THR A 74 -9.70 12.76 4.60
N LEU A 75 -10.27 13.86 4.12
CA LEU A 75 -9.53 15.11 3.89
C LEU A 75 -8.96 15.67 5.18
N LEU A 76 -9.73 15.67 6.27
CA LEU A 76 -9.24 16.14 7.56
C LEU A 76 -8.07 15.27 8.04
N GLY A 77 -8.18 13.95 7.91
CA GLY A 77 -7.08 13.03 8.19
C GLY A 77 -5.84 13.31 7.33
N LEU A 78 -6.04 13.57 6.03
CA LEU A 78 -4.95 13.87 5.10
C LEU A 78 -4.28 15.23 5.41
N VAL A 79 -5.05 16.23 5.82
CA VAL A 79 -4.54 17.53 6.27
C VAL A 79 -3.67 17.34 7.51
N VAL A 80 -4.15 16.62 8.52
CA VAL A 80 -3.36 16.31 9.72
C VAL A 80 -2.08 15.57 9.35
N LEU A 81 -2.17 14.58 8.45
CA LEU A 81 -1.01 13.83 7.95
C LEU A 81 -0.01 14.76 7.23
N GLY A 82 -0.50 15.67 6.41
CA GLY A 82 0.30 16.66 5.70
C GLY A 82 0.99 17.65 6.63
N VAL A 83 0.32 18.09 7.71
CA VAL A 83 0.92 18.94 8.74
C VAL A 83 2.04 18.19 9.47
N LEU A 84 1.81 16.93 9.86
CA LEU A 84 2.84 16.10 10.49
C LEU A 84 4.04 15.87 9.57
N PHE A 85 3.79 15.63 8.28
CA PHE A 85 4.84 15.50 7.28
C PHE A 85 5.64 16.80 7.12
N ALA A 86 4.96 17.95 7.07
CA ALA A 86 5.62 19.26 7.00
C ALA A 86 6.51 19.51 8.23
N VAL A 87 6.01 19.25 9.44
CA VAL A 87 6.80 19.33 10.68
C VAL A 87 8.03 18.42 10.61
N SER A 88 7.85 17.19 10.12
CA SER A 88 8.95 16.24 9.96
C SER A 88 9.99 16.73 8.95
N TYR A 89 9.56 17.36 7.86
CA TYR A 89 10.45 17.91 6.85
C TYR A 89 11.25 19.11 7.35
N PHE A 90 10.62 20.01 8.10
CA PHE A 90 11.31 21.15 8.71
C PHE A 90 12.24 20.73 9.85
N SER A 91 11.90 19.67 10.58
CA SER A 91 12.75 19.11 11.62
C SER A 91 13.89 18.26 11.08
N SER A 92 13.77 17.74 9.86
CA SER A 92 14.83 16.97 9.21
C SER A 92 15.95 17.88 8.74
N SER A 93 17.19 17.42 8.89
CA SER A 93 18.39 18.14 8.50
C SER A 93 19.19 17.36 7.46
N ASP A 94 19.84 18.09 6.55
CA ASP A 94 20.85 17.60 5.59
C ASP A 94 22.27 17.99 6.00
N ALA A 95 22.41 18.50 7.24
CA ALA A 95 23.69 18.94 7.76
C ALA A 95 24.71 17.80 7.74
N ALA A 96 25.99 18.16 7.62
CA ALA A 96 27.09 17.20 7.70
C ALA A 96 26.97 16.42 9.02
N VAL A 97 27.08 15.10 8.94
CA VAL A 97 27.04 14.23 10.11
C VAL A 97 28.41 14.28 10.76
N ILE A 98 28.50 14.90 11.92
CA ILE A 98 29.74 14.98 12.71
C ILE A 98 29.64 13.94 13.82
N GLY A 99 30.66 13.09 13.92
CA GLY A 99 30.78 12.09 14.98
C GLY A 99 31.02 12.74 16.33
N THR A 100 30.80 11.97 17.40
CA THR A 100 31.04 12.41 18.78
C THR A 100 32.51 12.79 19.05
N SER A 101 33.44 12.31 18.21
CA SER A 101 34.86 12.64 18.20
C SER A 101 35.21 13.88 17.37
N ASN A 102 34.22 14.66 16.92
CA ASN A 102 34.37 15.78 15.98
C ASN A 102 34.97 15.38 14.61
N GLU A 103 34.81 14.10 14.25
CA GLU A 103 35.18 13.56 12.95
C GLU A 103 34.04 13.74 11.95
N LEU A 104 34.37 14.05 10.70
CA LEU A 104 33.37 14.17 9.63
C LEU A 104 32.95 12.75 9.20
N LEU A 105 31.74 12.32 9.57
CA LEU A 105 31.22 10.99 9.23
C LEU A 105 30.52 10.98 7.86
N ALA A 106 29.87 12.08 7.50
CA ALA A 106 29.32 12.30 6.17
C ALA A 106 29.30 13.80 5.84
N PRO A 107 29.78 14.23 4.67
CA PRO A 107 29.65 15.61 4.23
C PRO A 107 28.18 16.02 4.07
N GLN A 108 27.96 17.33 4.04
CA GLN A 108 26.64 17.92 3.92
C GLN A 108 26.00 17.49 2.58
N GLY A 109 24.80 16.91 2.63
CA GLY A 109 24.10 16.39 1.44
C GLY A 109 24.34 14.91 1.10
N ASP A 110 25.28 14.20 1.75
CA ASP A 110 25.42 12.75 1.58
C ASP A 110 24.24 11.97 2.18
N THR A 111 23.58 12.55 3.19
CA THR A 111 22.32 12.05 3.72
C THR A 111 21.17 12.85 3.14
N SER A 112 20.23 12.18 2.48
CA SER A 112 19.06 12.83 1.87
C SER A 112 18.02 13.24 2.91
N LYS A 113 17.56 14.50 2.85
CA LYS A 113 16.49 15.06 3.69
C LYS A 113 15.24 14.23 3.70
N TRP A 114 14.95 13.61 2.57
CA TRP A 114 13.77 12.78 2.39
C TRP A 114 13.81 11.54 3.26
N SER A 115 15.00 10.96 3.45
CA SER A 115 15.21 9.84 4.37
C SER A 115 15.01 10.28 5.83
N GLY A 116 15.64 11.40 6.23
CA GLY A 116 15.47 11.96 7.58
C GLY A 116 14.03 12.38 7.88
N THR A 117 13.35 12.96 6.89
CA THR A 117 11.92 13.32 6.97
C THR A 117 11.08 12.06 7.16
N GLY A 118 11.33 11.02 6.37
CA GLY A 118 10.62 9.74 6.48
C GLY A 118 10.83 9.06 7.84
N LEU A 119 12.03 9.13 8.40
CA LEU A 119 12.35 8.62 9.73
C LEU A 119 11.61 9.39 10.83
N ILE A 120 11.73 10.72 10.86
CA ILE A 120 11.05 11.57 11.85
C ILE A 120 9.53 11.39 11.75
N PHE A 121 9.00 11.38 10.53
CA PHE A 121 7.59 11.17 10.27
C PHE A 121 7.11 9.81 10.78
N SER A 122 7.84 8.73 10.49
CA SER A 122 7.52 7.39 10.98
C SER A 122 7.58 7.30 12.51
N TYR A 123 8.57 7.94 13.13
CA TYR A 123 8.69 7.99 14.59
C TYR A 123 7.50 8.71 15.23
N ILE A 124 7.09 9.85 14.69
CA ILE A 124 5.91 10.58 15.17
C ILE A 124 4.65 9.73 15.04
N LEU A 125 4.45 9.07 13.89
CA LEU A 125 3.31 8.18 13.70
C LEU A 125 3.31 7.00 14.66
N LEU A 126 4.47 6.41 14.95
CA LEU A 126 4.62 5.32 15.91
C LEU A 126 4.25 5.79 17.32
N VAL A 127 4.77 6.93 17.76
CA VAL A 127 4.48 7.46 19.09
C VAL A 127 3.00 7.82 19.22
N VAL A 128 2.45 8.61 18.29
CA VAL A 128 1.06 9.03 18.33
C VAL A 128 0.12 7.83 18.22
N GLY A 129 0.32 6.98 17.20
CA GLY A 129 -0.49 5.79 16.98
C GLY A 129 -0.37 4.78 18.13
N GLY A 130 0.83 4.58 18.66
CA GLY A 130 1.09 3.70 19.81
C GLY A 130 0.39 4.16 21.08
N VAL A 131 0.41 5.47 21.38
CA VAL A 131 -0.30 6.02 22.54
C VAL A 131 -1.82 5.84 22.40
N PHE A 132 -2.39 6.15 21.22
CA PHE A 132 -3.82 5.91 20.98
C PHE A 132 -4.19 4.43 21.09
N PHE A 133 -3.36 3.55 20.54
CA PHE A 133 -3.58 2.11 20.60
C PHE A 133 -3.57 1.58 22.03
N VAL A 134 -2.56 1.93 22.84
CA VAL A 134 -2.49 1.51 24.26
C VAL A 134 -3.67 2.06 25.05
N TRP A 135 -4.05 3.31 24.82
CA TRP A 135 -5.19 3.93 25.49
C TRP A 135 -6.51 3.24 25.15
N ASP A 136 -6.73 2.89 23.87
CA ASP A 136 -7.92 2.17 23.42
C ASP A 136 -7.98 0.75 24.01
N LEU A 137 -6.84 0.06 24.13
CA LEU A 137 -6.76 -1.24 24.80
C LEU A 137 -7.15 -1.16 26.28
N LEU A 138 -6.60 -0.19 27.03
CA LEU A 138 -6.92 -0.01 28.44
C LEU A 138 -8.40 0.31 28.66
N LYS A 139 -8.96 1.21 27.85
CA LYS A 139 -10.40 1.51 27.88
C LYS A 139 -11.25 0.30 27.53
N GLY A 140 -10.84 -0.48 26.54
CA GLY A 140 -11.51 -1.71 26.15
C GLY A 140 -11.54 -2.73 27.28
N LEU A 141 -10.44 -2.87 28.03
CA LEU A 141 -10.35 -3.78 29.17
C LEU A 141 -11.23 -3.34 30.36
N ILE A 142 -11.28 -2.03 30.65
CA ILE A 142 -12.09 -1.50 31.77
C ILE A 142 -13.60 -1.55 31.45
N LYS A 143 -13.96 -1.58 30.17
CA LYS A 143 -15.36 -1.63 29.71
C LYS A 143 -15.87 -3.05 29.46
N ALA A 144 -15.01 -4.07 29.54
CA ALA A 144 -15.35 -5.50 29.47
C ALA A 144 -15.70 -6.03 30.87
#